data_AF-A0A1R1IGX4-F1
#
_entry.id   AF-A0A1R1IGX4-F1
#
_cell.length_a   1.000
_cell.length_b   1.000
_cell.length_c   1.000
_cell.angle_alpha   90.00
_cell.angle_beta   90.00
_cell.angle_gamma   90.00
#
_symmetry.space_group_name_H-M   'P 1'
#
loop_
_entity.id
_entity.type
_entity.pdbx_description
1 polymer ?
#
loop_
_entity_poly.entity_id
_entity_poly.type
_entity_poly.pdbx_seq_one_letter_code
_entity_poly.pdbx_strand_id
1 'polypeptide(L)'
;MQSSKTIAAVCLAAFAVAAALPASAQSLIEIQDVDRDNVLTGTPAAFVVAFPEAQRNEAVRKVGDDVYSFVPLAFIPLSDTRVALVSTGANECTGQACSGMNAVHYLDHDAGAPRYPYALQGEWLDVGAAGVVGNPALRWGWTKAIAANPVLYTEAGGVWQGRGCGYAELTELTPSGPVRIARIQTYFSDASADDGEAGVDGVITAAEQGRSFTVSYTGSASFKETYTRGADGQFRLDAQSRVPSC
;
A
#
# COMPACT_ATOMS: atom_id res chain seq x y z
N MET A 1 -53.39 -26.72 -58.65
CA MET A 1 -51.97 -26.95 -58.33
C MET A 1 -51.14 -25.84 -58.98
N GLN A 2 -50.71 -24.85 -58.22
CA GLN A 2 -49.38 -24.23 -58.30
C GLN A 2 -49.28 -23.17 -57.21
N SER A 3 -48.32 -23.40 -56.33
CA SER A 3 -48.03 -22.65 -55.11
C SER A 3 -47.26 -21.39 -55.46
N SER A 4 -47.76 -20.20 -55.09
CA SER A 4 -46.98 -18.97 -55.12
C SER A 4 -46.35 -18.76 -53.73
N LYS A 5 -45.02 -18.88 -53.66
CA LYS A 5 -44.19 -18.56 -52.49
C LYS A 5 -43.24 -17.43 -52.89
N THR A 6 -43.29 -16.26 -52.24
CA THR A 6 -42.16 -15.31 -52.21
C THR A 6 -42.29 -14.42 -50.97
N ILE A 7 -41.70 -14.85 -49.84
CA ILE A 7 -40.47 -14.32 -49.20
C ILE A 7 -40.69 -12.94 -48.56
N ALA A 8 -40.95 -12.94 -47.25
CA ALA A 8 -40.73 -11.78 -46.39
C ALA A 8 -39.25 -11.77 -45.97
N ALA A 9 -38.54 -10.69 -46.31
CA ALA A 9 -37.18 -10.47 -45.84
C ALA A 9 -37.23 -10.07 -44.36
N VAL A 10 -36.73 -10.94 -43.48
CA VAL A 10 -36.46 -10.59 -42.08
C VAL A 10 -35.06 -10.00 -42.02
N CYS A 11 -34.96 -8.68 -41.86
CA CYS A 11 -33.72 -8.04 -41.45
C CYS A 11 -33.42 -8.45 -40.00
N LEU A 12 -32.51 -9.40 -39.81
CA LEU A 12 -31.84 -9.57 -38.52
C LEU A 12 -30.86 -8.41 -38.34
N ALA A 13 -31.26 -7.42 -37.55
CA ALA A 13 -30.33 -6.46 -36.98
C ALA A 13 -29.46 -7.20 -35.95
N ALA A 14 -28.22 -7.50 -36.33
CA ALA A 14 -27.22 -7.99 -35.39
C ALA A 14 -26.85 -6.83 -34.44
N PHE A 15 -27.40 -6.84 -33.23
CA PHE A 15 -26.86 -6.05 -32.14
C PHE A 15 -25.51 -6.62 -31.77
N ALA A 16 -24.44 -6.01 -32.27
CA ALA A 16 -23.11 -6.18 -31.72
C ALA A 16 -23.15 -5.61 -30.29
N VAL A 17 -23.26 -6.50 -29.30
CA VAL A 17 -22.99 -6.15 -27.91
C VAL A 17 -21.49 -5.90 -27.85
N ALA A 18 -21.09 -4.63 -27.97
CA ALA A 18 -19.74 -4.23 -27.61
C ALA A 18 -19.57 -4.61 -26.13
N ALA A 19 -18.78 -5.66 -25.88
CA ALA A 19 -18.36 -5.99 -24.53
C ALA A 19 -17.64 -4.75 -24.00
N ALA A 20 -18.27 -4.08 -23.03
CA ALA A 20 -17.61 -3.00 -22.30
C ALA A 20 -16.33 -3.59 -21.72
N LEU A 21 -15.19 -3.00 -22.08
CA LEU A 21 -13.92 -3.29 -21.40
C LEU A 21 -14.18 -3.11 -19.89
N PRO A 22 -13.73 -4.05 -19.03
CA PRO A 22 -13.94 -3.90 -17.60
C PRO A 22 -13.31 -2.56 -17.19
N ALA A 23 -14.10 -1.72 -16.52
CA ALA A 23 -13.58 -0.53 -15.84
C ALA A 23 -12.35 -0.97 -15.05
N SER A 24 -11.25 -0.21 -15.15
CA SER A 24 -10.08 -0.42 -14.31
C SER A 24 -10.57 -0.57 -12.88
N ALA A 25 -10.33 -1.74 -12.30
CA ALA A 25 -10.86 -2.05 -10.99
C ALA A 25 -10.28 -1.02 -10.01
N GLN A 26 -11.17 -0.22 -9.40
CA GLN A 26 -10.76 0.82 -8.48
C GLN A 26 -10.05 0.21 -7.28
N SER A 27 -8.96 0.84 -6.83
CA SER A 27 -8.23 0.37 -5.66
C SER A 27 -9.13 0.35 -4.42
N LEU A 28 -9.01 -0.70 -3.62
CA LEU A 28 -9.64 -0.82 -2.30
C LEU A 28 -8.96 0.08 -1.26
N ILE A 29 -7.72 0.49 -1.53
CA ILE A 29 -6.93 1.37 -0.67
C ILE A 29 -6.71 2.68 -1.42
N GLU A 30 -7.00 3.80 -0.78
CA GLU A 30 -6.56 5.10 -1.28
C GLU A 30 -5.04 5.19 -1.07
N ILE A 31 -4.29 4.98 -2.15
CA ILE A 31 -2.82 5.01 -2.15
C ILE A 31 -2.37 6.38 -2.62
N GLN A 32 -1.43 6.97 -1.88
CA GLN A 32 -0.85 8.28 -2.14
C GLN A 32 0.68 8.16 -2.15
N ASP A 33 1.34 9.01 -2.95
CA ASP A 33 2.79 9.13 -2.88
C ASP A 33 3.18 9.69 -1.51
N VAL A 34 4.34 9.27 -0.99
CA VAL A 34 4.86 9.86 0.25
C VAL A 34 5.31 11.28 -0.03
N ASP A 35 4.57 12.24 0.53
CA ASP A 35 4.91 13.66 0.52
C ASP A 35 5.44 14.04 1.91
N ARG A 36 6.74 14.30 1.99
CA ARG A 36 7.42 14.66 3.25
C ARG A 36 7.24 16.14 3.62
N ASP A 37 6.80 16.97 2.68
CA ASP A 37 6.61 18.41 2.87
C ASP A 37 5.17 18.74 3.31
N ASN A 38 4.22 17.85 3.02
CA ASN A 38 2.84 17.98 3.46
C ASN A 38 2.64 17.52 4.92
N VAL A 39 2.31 18.48 5.80
CA VAL A 39 2.03 18.20 7.20
C VAL A 39 0.52 18.25 7.46
N LEU A 40 -0.05 17.09 7.72
CA LEU A 40 -1.48 16.98 8.06
C LEU A 40 -1.84 17.74 9.34
N THR A 41 -3.00 18.38 9.34
CA THR A 41 -3.48 19.13 10.53
C THR A 41 -3.63 18.19 11.72
N GLY A 42 -3.16 18.63 12.89
CA GLY A 42 -3.23 17.86 14.14
C GLY A 42 -2.07 16.88 14.37
N THR A 43 -1.31 16.50 13.33
CA THR A 43 -0.11 15.66 13.50
C THR A 43 1.03 16.34 14.26
N PRO A 44 1.28 17.67 14.19
CA PRO A 44 2.42 18.28 14.88
C PRO A 44 2.42 18.05 16.40
N ALA A 45 1.27 18.21 17.05
CA ALA A 45 1.17 18.05 18.51
C ALA A 45 1.41 16.59 18.94
N ALA A 46 0.94 15.64 18.14
CA ALA A 46 1.14 14.22 18.41
C ALA A 46 2.54 13.76 18.04
N PHE A 47 3.11 14.35 16.99
CA PHE A 47 4.48 14.12 16.54
C PHE A 47 5.50 14.59 17.58
N VAL A 48 5.30 15.73 18.23
CA VAL A 48 6.14 16.17 19.35
C VAL A 48 6.04 15.22 20.56
N VAL A 49 4.89 14.57 20.78
CA VAL A 49 4.76 13.54 21.83
C VAL A 49 5.50 12.25 21.46
N ALA A 50 5.46 11.85 20.18
CA ALA A 50 6.19 10.69 19.66
C ALA A 50 7.71 10.92 19.54
N PHE A 51 8.10 12.15 19.22
CA PHE A 51 9.48 12.60 19.05
C PHE A 51 9.70 13.87 19.90
N PRO A 52 10.08 13.72 21.18
CA PRO A 52 10.20 14.85 22.11
C PRO A 52 11.20 15.94 21.69
N GLU A 53 12.18 15.58 20.87
CA GLU A 53 13.21 16.50 20.33
C GLU A 53 12.81 17.12 18.98
N ALA A 54 11.58 16.89 18.51
CA ALA A 54 11.11 17.41 17.23
C ALA A 54 11.18 18.95 17.17
N GLN A 55 11.70 19.46 16.06
CA GLN A 55 11.63 20.87 15.72
C GLN A 55 10.44 21.07 14.77
N ARG A 56 9.31 21.48 15.34
CA ARG A 56 8.01 21.59 14.65
C ARG A 56 7.50 20.22 14.16
N ASN A 57 7.76 19.89 12.90
CA ASN A 57 7.21 18.73 12.19
C ASN A 57 8.30 17.77 11.71
N GLU A 58 9.54 18.02 12.11
CA GLU A 58 10.69 17.19 11.75
C GLU A 58 11.45 16.81 13.02
N ALA A 59 11.90 15.56 13.08
CA ALA A 59 12.73 15.06 14.16
C ALA A 59 13.92 14.30 13.59
N VAL A 60 15.13 14.70 13.99
CA VAL A 60 16.34 13.95 13.68
C VAL A 60 16.57 12.94 14.80
N ARG A 61 16.69 11.66 14.46
CA ARG A 61 16.91 10.59 15.43
C ARG A 61 17.95 9.60 14.91
N LYS A 62 18.87 9.23 15.80
CA LYS A 62 19.77 8.10 15.58
C LYS A 62 19.06 6.78 15.92
N VAL A 63 19.09 5.83 14.99
CA VAL A 63 18.54 4.48 15.15
C VAL A 63 19.63 3.49 14.71
N GLY A 64 20.15 2.71 15.66
CA GLY A 64 21.36 1.93 15.40
C GLY A 64 22.54 2.85 15.07
N ASP A 65 23.20 2.61 13.94
CA ASP A 65 24.32 3.43 13.45
C ASP A 65 23.87 4.55 12.50
N ASP A 66 22.61 4.54 12.08
CA ASP A 66 22.04 5.43 11.09
C ASP A 66 21.33 6.64 11.72
N VAL A 67 21.28 7.74 10.99
CA VAL A 67 20.58 8.97 11.37
C VAL A 67 19.44 9.21 10.40
N TYR A 68 18.24 9.39 10.94
CA TYR A 68 17.01 9.58 10.17
C TYR A 68 16.37 10.93 10.49
N SER A 69 15.88 11.61 9.45
CA SER A 69 14.97 12.75 9.55
C SER A 69 13.53 12.26 9.36
N PHE A 70 12.78 12.21 10.47
CA PHE A 70 11.39 11.79 10.52
C PHE A 70 10.44 12.98 10.34
N VAL A 71 9.35 12.75 9.60
CA VAL A 71 8.21 13.67 9.49
C VAL A 71 6.90 12.88 9.68
N PRO A 72 5.81 13.51 10.17
CA PRO A 72 4.52 12.85 10.29
C PRO A 72 3.90 12.60 8.91
N LEU A 73 3.32 11.42 8.72
CA LEU A 73 2.69 10.99 7.47
C LEU A 73 1.17 10.88 7.60
N ALA A 74 0.66 10.21 8.65
CA ALA A 74 -0.76 9.92 8.77
C ALA A 74 -1.24 9.74 10.21
N PHE A 75 -2.55 9.96 10.43
CA PHE A 75 -3.27 9.40 11.57
C PHE A 75 -4.22 8.31 11.13
N ILE A 76 -4.08 7.13 11.72
CA ILE A 76 -4.96 6.00 11.48
C ILE A 76 -5.74 5.70 12.76
N PRO A 77 -7.06 5.87 12.77
CA PRO A 77 -7.88 5.57 13.94
C PRO A 77 -7.89 4.08 14.28
N LEU A 78 -7.48 3.72 15.50
CA LEU A 78 -7.51 2.35 16.02
C LEU A 78 -8.75 2.10 16.87
N SER A 79 -9.19 3.11 17.62
CA SER A 79 -10.44 3.13 18.39
C SER A 79 -10.94 4.58 18.56
N ASP A 80 -12.00 4.79 19.34
CA ASP A 80 -12.55 6.12 19.65
C ASP A 80 -11.60 7.00 20.50
N THR A 81 -10.57 6.41 21.10
CA THR A 81 -9.64 7.06 22.03
C THR A 81 -8.18 6.75 21.72
N ARG A 82 -7.89 6.09 20.59
CA ARG A 82 -6.53 5.71 20.21
C ARG A 82 -6.31 5.85 18.71
N VAL A 83 -5.17 6.45 18.36
CA VAL A 83 -4.68 6.55 16.98
C VAL A 83 -3.30 5.94 16.84
N ALA A 84 -3.00 5.49 15.64
CA ALA A 84 -1.64 5.30 15.17
C ALA A 84 -1.19 6.57 14.44
N LEU A 85 -0.14 7.22 14.93
CA LEU A 85 0.63 8.17 14.15
C LEU A 85 1.62 7.37 13.31
N VAL A 86 1.51 7.47 11.99
CA VAL A 86 2.52 6.97 11.05
C VAL A 86 3.47 8.11 10.74
N SER A 87 4.77 7.87 10.84
CA SER A 87 5.83 8.79 10.48
C SER A 87 6.77 8.12 9.49
N THR A 88 7.43 8.92 8.68
CA THR A 88 8.36 8.44 7.67
C THR A 88 9.69 9.14 7.79
N GLY A 89 10.76 8.36 7.73
CA GLY A 89 12.13 8.75 8.01
C GLY A 89 13.02 8.56 6.79
N ALA A 90 13.74 9.62 6.41
CA ALA A 90 14.77 9.55 5.38
C ALA A 90 16.17 9.55 6.03
N ASN A 91 17.11 8.84 5.44
CA ASN A 91 18.52 8.82 5.80
C ASN A 91 19.32 9.51 4.68
N GLU A 92 20.35 10.29 5.04
CA GLU A 92 21.20 11.00 4.07
C GLU A 92 22.14 10.07 3.27
N CYS A 93 22.22 8.79 3.64
CA CYS A 93 23.03 7.80 2.96
C CYS A 93 22.58 7.60 1.50
N THR A 94 23.52 7.80 0.57
CA THR A 94 23.31 7.68 -0.87
C THR A 94 23.69 6.33 -1.46
N GLY A 95 24.07 5.36 -0.62
CA GLY A 95 24.36 3.99 -1.05
C GLY A 95 23.09 3.22 -1.42
N GLN A 96 23.16 2.36 -2.43
CA GLN A 96 22.03 1.51 -2.85
C GLN A 96 21.49 0.59 -1.74
N ALA A 97 22.36 0.20 -0.79
CA ALA A 97 21.99 -0.62 0.35
C ALA A 97 21.28 0.15 1.47
N CYS A 98 21.31 1.48 1.44
CA CYS A 98 20.69 2.30 2.47
C CYS A 98 19.19 2.40 2.22
N SER A 99 18.42 2.43 3.30
CA SER A 99 16.98 2.55 3.28
C SER A 99 16.53 3.65 4.24
N GLY A 100 15.40 4.28 3.93
CA GLY A 100 14.66 5.04 4.91
C GLY A 100 14.00 4.12 5.94
N MET A 101 13.01 4.62 6.65
CA MET A 101 12.30 3.86 7.66
C MET A 101 10.91 4.44 7.85
N ASN A 102 9.91 3.63 8.17
CA ASN A 102 8.66 4.17 8.73
C ASN A 102 8.58 3.82 10.21
N ALA A 103 7.95 4.72 10.97
CA ALA A 103 7.67 4.54 12.38
C ALA A 103 6.16 4.59 12.61
N VAL A 104 5.70 3.83 13.59
CA VAL A 104 4.33 3.88 14.07
C VAL A 104 4.37 4.12 15.58
N HIS A 105 3.59 5.09 16.02
CA HIS A 105 3.39 5.41 17.44
C HIS A 105 1.92 5.30 17.78
N TYR A 106 1.60 4.62 18.87
CA TYR A 106 0.23 4.58 19.37
C TYR A 106 0.05 5.66 20.42
N LEU A 107 -0.97 6.49 20.21
CA LEU A 107 -1.25 7.66 21.02
C LEU A 107 -2.70 7.58 21.49
N ASP A 108 -2.87 7.60 22.80
CA ASP A 108 -4.19 7.76 23.41
C ASP A 108 -4.58 9.25 23.42
N HIS A 109 -5.86 9.51 23.25
CA HIS A 109 -6.48 10.84 23.32
C HIS A 109 -7.88 10.75 23.93
N ASP A 110 -8.43 11.88 24.35
CA ASP A 110 -9.83 11.96 24.80
C ASP A 110 -10.79 11.56 23.67
N ALA A 111 -11.95 11.00 24.03
CA ALA A 111 -12.95 10.57 23.05
C ALA A 111 -13.30 11.64 22.01
N GLY A 112 -13.45 11.20 20.76
CA GLY A 112 -13.79 12.02 19.60
C GLY A 112 -12.62 12.22 18.64
N ALA A 113 -12.60 13.35 17.92
CA ALA A 113 -11.52 13.64 16.98
C ALA A 113 -10.17 13.72 17.71
N PRO A 114 -9.08 13.14 17.16
CA PRO A 114 -7.75 13.17 17.76
C PRO A 114 -7.32 14.61 18.02
N ARG A 115 -7.04 14.91 19.28
CA ARG A 115 -6.58 16.22 19.73
C ARG A 115 -5.67 16.09 20.94
N TYR A 116 -4.79 17.06 21.11
CA TYR A 116 -4.00 17.20 22.33
C TYR A 116 -4.94 17.33 23.56
N PRO A 117 -4.56 16.77 24.74
CA PRO A 117 -3.32 16.05 25.03
C PRO A 117 -3.28 14.62 24.49
N TYR A 118 -2.09 14.18 24.08
CA TYR A 118 -1.83 12.79 23.70
C TYR A 118 -0.98 12.09 24.76
N ALA A 119 -1.20 10.79 24.95
CA ALA A 119 -0.35 9.93 25.77
C ALA A 119 0.26 8.81 24.92
N LEU A 120 1.60 8.72 24.89
CA LEU A 120 2.32 7.68 24.15
C LEU A 120 2.14 6.31 24.82
N GLN A 121 1.68 5.33 24.04
CA GLN A 121 1.40 3.97 24.49
C GLN A 121 2.37 2.94 23.93
N GLY A 122 2.99 3.24 22.79
CA GLY A 122 3.95 2.35 22.15
C GLY A 122 4.63 3.00 20.97
N GLU A 123 5.83 2.52 20.69
CA GLU A 123 6.66 2.94 19.57
C GLU A 123 7.17 1.69 18.86
N TRP A 124 7.03 1.70 17.53
CA TRP A 124 7.60 0.70 16.65
C TRP A 124 8.31 1.42 15.52
N LEU A 125 9.62 1.21 15.45
CA LEU A 125 10.45 1.64 14.34
C LEU A 125 10.54 0.49 13.33
N ASP A 126 10.90 0.81 12.08
CA ASP A 126 11.05 -0.16 10.99
C ASP A 126 9.76 -0.92 10.65
N VAL A 127 8.70 -0.16 10.33
CA VAL A 127 7.38 -0.71 10.01
C VAL A 127 7.10 -0.67 8.51
N GLY A 128 6.81 -1.84 7.94
CA GLY A 128 6.43 -2.01 6.54
C GLY A 128 7.58 -1.79 5.56
N ALA A 129 7.25 -1.62 4.28
CA ALA A 129 8.22 -1.37 3.23
C ALA A 129 8.88 0.01 3.34
N ALA A 130 10.17 0.08 3.06
CA ALA A 130 10.93 1.32 2.93
C ALA A 130 11.72 1.30 1.61
N GLY A 131 11.94 2.49 1.04
CA GLY A 131 12.65 2.67 -0.21
C GLY A 131 14.15 2.41 -0.10
N VAL A 132 14.86 2.73 -1.16
CA VAL A 132 16.33 2.59 -1.25
C VAL A 132 17.01 3.94 -1.32
N VAL A 133 18.35 3.95 -1.19
CA VAL A 133 19.16 5.17 -1.23
C VAL A 133 18.71 6.14 -0.13
N GLY A 134 18.44 5.60 1.07
CA GLY A 134 18.02 6.37 2.23
C GLY A 134 16.58 6.92 2.16
N ASN A 135 15.85 6.64 1.07
CA ASN A 135 14.48 7.11 0.92
C ASN A 135 13.47 6.27 1.72
N PRO A 136 12.41 6.91 2.25
CA PRO A 136 11.30 6.19 2.89
C PRO A 136 10.49 5.36 1.89
N ALA A 137 9.35 4.81 2.33
CA ALA A 137 8.34 4.25 1.42
C ALA A 137 8.04 5.24 0.27
N LEU A 138 7.82 4.71 -0.94
CA LEU A 138 7.45 5.50 -2.12
C LEU A 138 5.99 5.93 -2.06
N ARG A 139 5.13 5.00 -1.62
CA ARG A 139 3.68 5.21 -1.52
C ARG A 139 3.16 4.62 -0.23
N TRP A 140 2.03 5.14 0.21
CA TRP A 140 1.37 4.67 1.40
C TRP A 140 -0.16 4.78 1.27
N GLY A 141 -0.86 4.07 2.13
CA GLY A 141 -2.31 4.15 2.26
C GLY A 141 -2.76 3.28 3.43
N TRP A 142 -4.06 3.24 3.71
CA TRP A 142 -4.57 2.31 4.72
C TRP A 142 -6.03 1.93 4.46
N THR A 143 -6.47 0.83 5.07
CA THR A 143 -7.85 0.36 4.95
C THR A 143 -8.28 -0.45 6.16
N LYS A 144 -9.60 -0.53 6.42
CA LYS A 144 -10.19 -1.47 7.39
C LYS A 144 -10.76 -2.73 6.73
N ALA A 145 -10.71 -2.83 5.42
CA ALA A 145 -11.43 -3.87 4.67
C ALA A 145 -10.73 -5.25 4.68
N ILE A 146 -9.42 -5.30 4.98
CA ILE A 146 -8.61 -6.53 4.81
C ILE A 146 -8.55 -7.37 6.08
N ALA A 147 -8.35 -6.76 7.25
CA ALA A 147 -8.15 -7.46 8.52
C ALA A 147 -9.09 -6.92 9.61
N ALA A 148 -9.02 -7.49 10.82
CA ALA A 148 -9.85 -7.07 11.93
C ALA A 148 -9.50 -5.66 12.42
N ASN A 149 -8.22 -5.31 12.36
CA ASN A 149 -7.72 -3.97 12.65
C ASN A 149 -7.36 -3.22 11.36
N PRO A 150 -7.19 -1.88 11.41
CA PRO A 150 -6.69 -1.11 10.27
C PRO A 150 -5.38 -1.68 9.73
N VAL A 151 -5.26 -1.75 8.41
CA VAL A 151 -4.08 -2.24 7.70
C VAL A 151 -3.40 -1.06 7.02
N LEU A 152 -2.16 -0.80 7.40
CA LEU A 152 -1.25 0.12 6.73
C LEU A 152 -0.66 -0.57 5.49
N TYR A 153 -0.73 0.12 4.36
CA TYR A 153 -0.04 -0.22 3.12
C TYR A 153 1.16 0.71 2.99
N THR A 154 2.35 0.15 2.79
CA THR A 154 3.53 0.90 2.36
C THR A 154 4.19 0.19 1.19
N GLU A 155 4.59 0.96 0.19
CA GLU A 155 5.18 0.47 -1.05
C GLU A 155 6.62 0.94 -1.19
N ALA A 156 7.46 0.06 -1.70
CA ALA A 156 8.84 0.35 -2.04
C ALA A 156 9.21 -0.35 -3.35
N GLY A 157 10.36 0.01 -3.89
CA GLY A 157 10.79 -0.46 -5.18
C GLY A 157 11.81 0.49 -5.78
N GLY A 158 12.16 0.21 -7.03
CA GLY A 158 13.12 1.01 -7.76
C GLY A 158 13.37 0.45 -9.14
N VAL A 159 14.27 1.12 -9.84
CA VAL A 159 14.76 0.69 -11.15
C VAL A 159 16.26 0.48 -11.03
N TRP A 160 16.72 -0.72 -11.39
CA TRP A 160 18.13 -1.07 -11.43
C TRP A 160 18.47 -1.62 -12.80
N GLN A 161 19.42 -0.96 -13.48
CA GLN A 161 19.89 -1.37 -14.81
C GLN A 161 18.76 -1.50 -15.84
N GLY A 162 17.73 -0.66 -15.70
CA GLY A 162 16.54 -0.66 -16.58
C GLY A 162 15.43 -1.65 -16.18
N ARG A 163 15.70 -2.52 -15.21
CA ARG A 163 14.69 -3.38 -14.59
C ARG A 163 13.97 -2.66 -13.45
N GLY A 164 12.69 -2.43 -13.62
CA GLY A 164 11.79 -1.88 -12.61
C GLY A 164 11.15 -2.97 -11.76
N CYS A 165 11.13 -2.77 -10.45
CA CYS A 165 10.49 -3.69 -9.52
C CYS A 165 9.86 -2.92 -8.35
N GLY A 166 8.66 -3.32 -7.95
CA GLY A 166 7.92 -2.73 -6.84
C GLY A 166 7.19 -3.79 -6.03
N TYR A 167 7.17 -3.57 -4.71
CA TYR A 167 6.48 -4.42 -3.76
C TYR A 167 5.83 -3.57 -2.68
N ALA A 168 4.78 -4.10 -2.06
CA ALA A 168 4.14 -3.49 -0.92
C ALA A 168 4.08 -4.45 0.27
N GLU A 169 4.18 -3.89 1.47
CA GLU A 169 3.91 -4.59 2.71
C GLU A 169 2.58 -4.13 3.30
N LEU A 170 1.78 -5.10 3.73
CA LEU A 170 0.56 -4.87 4.49
C LEU A 170 0.86 -5.13 5.96
N THR A 171 0.59 -4.13 6.80
CA THR A 171 0.83 -4.19 8.23
C THR A 171 -0.47 -3.95 8.99
N GLU A 172 -0.96 -4.96 9.69
CA GLU A 172 -2.11 -4.84 10.58
C GLU A 172 -1.71 -4.08 11.86
N LEU A 173 -2.43 -3.00 12.18
CA LEU A 173 -2.21 -2.18 13.36
C LEU A 173 -2.99 -2.76 14.55
N THR A 174 -2.50 -3.86 15.11
CA THR A 174 -3.16 -4.56 16.23
C THR A 174 -3.06 -3.79 17.54
N PRO A 175 -3.89 -4.07 18.56
CA PRO A 175 -3.78 -3.40 19.86
C PRO A 175 -2.41 -3.55 20.55
N SER A 176 -1.69 -4.65 20.27
CA SER A 176 -0.33 -4.91 20.78
C SER A 176 0.79 -4.31 19.95
N GLY A 177 0.48 -3.76 18.77
CA GLY A 177 1.43 -3.16 17.86
C GLY A 177 1.25 -3.57 16.40
N PRO A 178 1.99 -2.94 15.48
CA PRO A 178 1.99 -3.29 14.06
C PRO A 178 2.51 -4.71 13.83
N VAL A 179 1.83 -5.48 13.00
CA VAL A 179 2.24 -6.82 12.57
C VAL A 179 2.18 -6.88 11.05
N ARG A 180 3.30 -7.15 10.36
CA ARG A 180 3.28 -7.41 8.92
C ARG A 180 2.44 -8.65 8.67
N ILE A 181 1.42 -8.55 7.81
CA ILE A 181 0.50 -9.65 7.47
C ILE A 181 0.62 -10.09 6.01
N ALA A 182 1.24 -9.29 5.14
CA ALA A 182 1.52 -9.70 3.76
C ALA A 182 2.68 -8.91 3.17
N ARG A 183 3.31 -9.50 2.14
CA ARG A 183 4.16 -8.80 1.17
C ARG A 183 3.72 -9.22 -0.22
N ILE A 184 3.46 -8.24 -1.09
CA ILE A 184 2.95 -8.47 -2.44
C ILE A 184 3.85 -7.76 -3.46
N GLN A 185 4.00 -8.35 -4.64
CA GLN A 185 4.64 -7.64 -5.75
C GLN A 185 3.59 -6.72 -6.37
N THR A 186 3.92 -5.44 -6.54
CA THR A 186 3.01 -4.43 -7.10
C THR A 186 3.42 -3.99 -8.48
N TYR A 187 4.68 -4.19 -8.85
CA TYR A 187 5.17 -3.78 -10.15
C TYR A 187 6.37 -4.62 -10.60
N PHE A 188 6.42 -4.94 -11.89
CA PHE A 188 7.61 -5.47 -12.53
C PHE A 188 7.67 -5.00 -13.98
N SER A 189 8.86 -4.64 -14.46
CA SER A 189 9.14 -4.35 -15.87
C SER A 189 10.61 -4.62 -16.18
N ASP A 190 10.91 -5.27 -17.31
CA ASP A 190 12.28 -5.45 -17.81
C ASP A 190 12.41 -4.92 -19.24
N ALA A 191 11.50 -4.04 -19.66
CA ALA A 191 11.34 -3.56 -21.04
C ALA A 191 12.58 -2.82 -21.62
N SER A 192 13.60 -2.54 -20.82
CA SER A 192 14.88 -2.02 -21.29
C SER A 192 15.76 -3.07 -21.99
N ALA A 193 15.47 -4.36 -21.81
CA ALA A 193 16.16 -5.45 -22.50
C ALA A 193 15.51 -5.73 -23.86
N ASP A 194 16.29 -6.19 -24.84
CA ASP A 194 15.83 -6.45 -26.22
C ASP A 194 14.64 -7.44 -26.29
N ASP A 195 14.57 -8.40 -25.35
CA ASP A 195 13.47 -9.37 -25.15
C ASP A 195 12.75 -9.16 -23.81
N GLY A 196 12.82 -7.95 -23.26
CA GLY A 196 12.34 -7.60 -21.93
C GLY A 196 10.81 -7.65 -21.80
N GLU A 197 10.32 -8.09 -20.64
CA GLU A 197 8.89 -8.10 -20.35
C GLU A 197 8.37 -6.67 -20.16
N ALA A 198 7.33 -6.31 -20.93
CA ALA A 198 6.60 -5.07 -20.71
C ALA A 198 5.91 -5.09 -19.34
N GLY A 199 5.81 -3.91 -18.72
CA GLY A 199 5.44 -3.80 -17.32
C GLY A 199 4.03 -4.28 -16.96
N VAL A 200 3.89 -4.78 -15.72
CA VAL A 200 2.60 -5.03 -15.07
C VAL A 200 2.49 -4.24 -13.77
N ASP A 201 1.30 -3.74 -13.49
CA ASP A 201 0.95 -2.97 -12.29
C ASP A 201 -0.19 -3.66 -11.54
N GLY A 202 0.04 -3.93 -10.25
CA GLY A 202 -0.84 -4.64 -9.35
C GLY A 202 -1.50 -3.71 -8.32
N VAL A 203 -2.82 -3.83 -8.17
CA VAL A 203 -3.60 -3.05 -7.21
C VAL A 203 -4.53 -3.96 -6.41
N ILE A 204 -4.65 -3.75 -5.10
CA ILE A 204 -5.63 -4.45 -4.26
C ILE A 204 -7.01 -3.92 -4.61
N THR A 205 -7.91 -4.80 -5.07
CA THR A 205 -9.20 -4.41 -5.67
C THR A 205 -10.41 -5.02 -4.97
N ALA A 206 -10.19 -6.06 -4.15
CA ALA A 206 -11.24 -6.70 -3.36
C ALA A 206 -10.64 -7.34 -2.11
N ALA A 207 -11.45 -7.48 -1.05
CA ALA A 207 -11.09 -8.24 0.13
C ALA A 207 -12.33 -8.87 0.78
N GLU A 208 -12.13 -10.04 1.36
CA GLU A 208 -13.00 -10.63 2.37
C GLU A 208 -12.29 -10.46 3.71
N GLN A 209 -12.81 -9.57 4.56
CA GLN A 209 -12.17 -9.18 5.81
C GLN A 209 -11.78 -10.41 6.66
N GLY A 210 -10.50 -10.48 7.02
CA GLY A 210 -9.93 -11.55 7.83
C GLY A 210 -9.76 -12.89 7.11
N ARG A 211 -10.06 -12.98 5.81
CA ARG A 211 -10.02 -14.23 5.03
C ARG A 211 -9.14 -14.14 3.80
N SER A 212 -9.34 -13.15 2.95
CA SER A 212 -8.58 -13.02 1.71
C SER A 212 -8.57 -11.60 1.15
N PHE A 213 -7.63 -11.32 0.25
CA PHE A 213 -7.70 -10.15 -0.62
C PHE A 213 -7.21 -10.48 -2.03
N THR A 214 -7.63 -9.68 -3.00
CA THR A 214 -7.30 -9.86 -4.42
C THR A 214 -6.49 -8.69 -4.94
N VAL A 215 -5.32 -9.00 -5.50
CA VAL A 215 -4.53 -8.08 -6.32
C VAL A 215 -4.91 -8.30 -7.78
N SER A 216 -5.36 -7.25 -8.46
CA SER A 216 -5.60 -7.26 -9.90
C SER A 216 -4.42 -6.60 -10.59
N TYR A 217 -3.83 -7.30 -11.56
CA TYR A 217 -2.72 -6.82 -12.37
C TYR A 217 -3.21 -6.39 -13.75
N THR A 218 -2.65 -5.30 -14.25
CA THR A 218 -2.89 -4.74 -15.60
C THR A 218 -1.57 -4.33 -16.24
N GLY A 219 -1.56 -3.93 -17.51
CA GLY A 219 -0.34 -3.58 -18.27
C GLY A 219 -0.16 -4.51 -19.46
N SER A 220 1.01 -5.14 -19.58
CA SER A 220 1.32 -6.11 -20.64
C SER A 220 0.48 -7.38 -20.57
N ALA A 221 0.02 -7.74 -19.37
CA ALA A 221 -0.91 -8.82 -19.11
C ALA A 221 -1.99 -8.37 -18.10
N SER A 222 -3.12 -9.07 -18.09
CA SER A 222 -4.18 -8.86 -17.10
C SER A 222 -4.55 -10.16 -16.42
N PHE A 223 -4.47 -10.17 -15.09
CA PHE A 223 -4.80 -11.33 -14.26
C PHE A 223 -5.06 -10.90 -12.81
N LYS A 224 -5.45 -11.86 -11.98
CA LYS A 224 -5.72 -11.64 -10.56
C LYS A 224 -4.98 -12.67 -9.73
N GLU A 225 -4.53 -12.25 -8.56
CA GLU A 225 -3.94 -13.12 -7.54
C GLU A 225 -4.73 -12.93 -6.24
N THR A 226 -5.18 -14.05 -5.65
CA THR A 226 -5.92 -14.05 -4.39
C THR A 226 -5.03 -14.56 -3.28
N TYR A 227 -4.80 -13.71 -2.28
CA TYR A 227 -4.04 -14.04 -1.09
C TYR A 227 -4.99 -14.48 0.00
N THR A 228 -4.77 -15.66 0.57
CA THR A 228 -5.61 -16.25 1.60
C THR A 228 -4.91 -16.18 2.96
N ARG A 229 -5.66 -15.88 4.03
CA ARG A 229 -5.13 -15.79 5.38
C ARG A 229 -4.89 -17.17 5.96
N GLY A 230 -3.63 -17.45 6.30
CA GLY A 230 -3.22 -18.66 7.02
C GLY A 230 -3.56 -18.61 8.50
N ALA A 231 -3.41 -19.76 9.17
CA ALA A 231 -3.62 -19.89 10.62
C ALA A 231 -2.62 -19.06 11.45
N ASP A 232 -1.47 -18.72 10.87
CA ASP A 232 -0.45 -17.82 11.44
C ASP A 232 -0.79 -16.33 11.24
N GLY A 233 -1.95 -16.03 10.65
CA GLY A 233 -2.43 -14.67 10.42
C GLY A 233 -1.82 -13.97 9.20
N GLN A 234 -0.89 -14.62 8.49
CA GLN A 234 -0.29 -14.10 7.26
C GLN A 234 -1.16 -14.42 6.05
N PHE A 235 -1.24 -13.48 5.11
CA PHE A 235 -1.87 -13.68 3.81
C PHE A 235 -0.82 -14.13 2.79
N ARG A 236 -1.09 -15.25 2.13
CA ARG A 236 -0.20 -15.83 1.12
C ARG A 236 -0.98 -16.22 -0.12
N LEU A 237 -0.31 -16.16 -1.26
CA LEU A 237 -0.81 -16.77 -2.49
C LEU A 237 -0.61 -18.28 -2.39
N ASP A 238 -1.64 -19.07 -2.69
CA ASP A 238 -1.55 -20.54 -2.64
C ASP A 238 -0.64 -21.10 -3.75
N ALA A 239 -0.48 -20.34 -4.84
CA ALA A 239 0.43 -20.62 -5.94
C ALA A 239 1.63 -19.65 -5.94
N GLN A 240 2.59 -19.89 -6.83
CA GLN A 240 3.64 -18.92 -7.09
C GLN A 240 3.06 -17.68 -7.78
N SER A 241 3.55 -16.49 -7.41
CA SER A 241 3.15 -15.27 -8.10
C SER A 241 3.61 -15.31 -9.55
N ARG A 242 2.76 -14.80 -10.44
CA ARG A 242 3.04 -14.60 -11.86
C ARG A 242 3.87 -13.33 -12.10
N VAL A 243 4.05 -12.51 -11.07
CA VAL A 243 4.94 -11.36 -11.10
C VAL A 243 6.29 -11.76 -10.50
N PRO A 244 7.41 -11.56 -11.22
CA PRO A 244 8.73 -11.81 -10.67
C PRO A 244 8.99 -11.04 -9.38
N SER A 245 9.66 -11.68 -8.43
CA SER A 245 10.01 -11.05 -7.16
C SER A 245 11.17 -10.08 -7.31
N CYS A 246 11.07 -8.92 -6.65
CA CYS A 246 12.21 -8.24 -6.05
C CYS A 246 12.62 -9.02 -4.78
#